data_AF-A0A9E0JRA1-F1
#
_entry.id   AF-A0A9E0JRA1-F1
#
_cell.length_a   1.000
_cell.length_b   1.000
_cell.length_c   1.000
_cell.angle_alpha   90.00
_cell.angle_beta   90.00
_cell.angle_gamma   90.00
#
_symmetry.space_group_name_H-M   'P 1'
#
loop_
_entity.id
_entity.type
_entity.pdbx_description
1 polymer ?
#
loop_
_entity_poly.entity_id
_entity_poly.type
_entity_poly.pdbx_seq_one_letter_code
_entity_poly.pdbx_strand_id
1 'polypeptide(L)'
;LDARAAMLGWPALHQELARIDPQTAARLAPHDSQRLQRALEVWQLTGQPLSSFHADEKTTALPFNVLRLALDTGERAWIHERIARRFRLMLDAGFVDEMRTLLHDYPELHPDLPSMRCVGYRQAWEWLRGECSEDEFIERGIAATRQLAKRQITWMRSMPDLVRLECRSADTLTPALAACSAFLD
;
A
#
# COMPACT_ATOMS: atom_id res chain seq x y z
N LEU A 1 -13.85 -7.55 16.38
CA LEU A 1 -12.62 -8.29 16.77
C LEU A 1 -11.62 -7.38 17.49
N ASP A 2 -11.60 -6.09 17.18
CA ASP A 2 -10.69 -5.09 17.80
C ASP A 2 -10.78 -5.05 19.33
N ALA A 3 -11.98 -5.09 19.91
CA ALA A 3 -12.14 -5.16 21.37
C ALA A 3 -11.48 -6.42 21.98
N ARG A 4 -11.58 -7.57 21.29
CA ARG A 4 -10.93 -8.82 21.72
C ARG A 4 -9.42 -8.71 21.59
N ALA A 5 -8.92 -8.10 20.50
CA ALA A 5 -7.50 -7.86 20.29
C ALA A 5 -6.93 -6.91 21.35
N ALA A 6 -7.69 -5.88 21.76
CA ALA A 6 -7.28 -4.96 22.83
C ALA A 6 -7.19 -5.66 24.21
N MET A 7 -8.07 -6.62 24.48
CA MET A 7 -8.07 -7.36 25.76
C MET A 7 -7.05 -8.50 25.82
N LEU A 8 -6.90 -9.25 24.72
CA LEU A 8 -6.15 -10.51 24.69
C LEU A 8 -4.81 -10.40 23.94
N GLY A 9 -4.66 -9.37 23.10
CA GLY A 9 -3.53 -9.21 22.19
C GLY A 9 -3.66 -10.01 20.89
N TRP A 10 -3.03 -9.51 19.83
CA TRP A 10 -2.95 -10.20 18.53
C TRP A 10 -2.31 -11.60 18.59
N PRO A 11 -1.27 -11.85 19.42
CA PRO A 11 -0.72 -13.20 19.55
C PRO A 11 -1.73 -14.24 20.05
N ALA A 12 -2.64 -13.86 20.96
CA ALA A 12 -3.69 -14.76 21.44
C ALA A 12 -4.71 -15.07 20.33
N LEU A 13 -5.08 -14.05 19.54
CA LEU A 13 -5.96 -14.25 18.38
C LEU A 13 -5.28 -15.06 17.27
N HIS A 14 -3.95 -14.98 17.12
CA HIS A 14 -3.19 -15.85 16.23
C HIS A 14 -3.26 -17.32 16.66
N GLN A 15 -3.15 -17.62 17.96
CA GLN A 15 -3.32 -18.98 18.49
C GLN A 15 -4.75 -19.52 18.31
N GLU A 16 -5.75 -18.65 18.36
CA GLU A 16 -7.13 -19.01 18.00
C GLU A 16 -7.24 -19.34 16.52
N LEU A 17 -6.70 -18.48 15.65
CA LEU A 17 -6.66 -18.76 14.21
C LEU A 17 -5.91 -20.07 13.92
N ALA A 18 -4.82 -20.39 14.63
CA ALA A 18 -4.08 -21.62 14.44
C ALA A 18 -4.89 -22.88 14.76
N ARG A 19 -5.93 -22.79 15.59
CA ARG A 19 -6.85 -23.91 15.88
C ARG A 19 -7.94 -24.05 14.81
N ILE A 20 -8.33 -22.95 14.18
CA ILE A 20 -9.43 -22.88 13.21
C ILE A 20 -8.94 -23.09 11.77
N ASP A 21 -7.85 -22.42 11.43
CA ASP A 21 -7.22 -22.37 10.12
C ASP A 21 -5.68 -22.44 10.28
N PRO A 22 -5.12 -23.64 10.56
CA PRO A 22 -3.69 -23.81 10.74
C PRO A 22 -2.87 -23.36 9.52
N GLN A 23 -3.41 -23.52 8.32
CA GLN A 23 -2.74 -23.17 7.07
C GLN A 23 -2.56 -21.65 6.93
N THR A 24 -3.62 -20.87 7.18
CA THR A 24 -3.51 -19.42 7.17
C THR A 24 -2.66 -18.92 8.33
N ALA A 25 -2.80 -19.48 9.53
CA ALA A 25 -2.01 -19.08 10.70
C ALA A 25 -0.50 -19.29 10.49
N ALA A 26 -0.08 -20.38 9.83
CA ALA A 26 1.33 -20.64 9.53
C ALA A 26 1.95 -19.61 8.58
N ARG A 27 1.14 -18.97 7.73
CA ARG A 27 1.58 -17.96 6.76
C ARG A 27 1.60 -16.54 7.34
N LEU A 28 0.81 -16.27 8.38
CA LEU A 28 0.66 -14.95 8.97
C LEU A 28 1.57 -14.77 10.18
N ALA A 29 2.28 -13.65 10.24
CA ALA A 29 3.00 -13.28 11.45
C ALA A 29 2.00 -12.97 12.59
N PRO A 30 2.32 -13.28 13.86
CA PRO A 30 1.43 -13.01 15.01
C PRO A 30 1.03 -11.55 15.21
N HIS A 31 1.75 -10.62 14.58
CA HIS A 31 1.51 -9.18 14.67
C HIS A 31 0.91 -8.59 13.38
N ASP A 32 0.57 -9.42 12.36
CA ASP A 32 -0.11 -8.98 11.15
C ASP A 32 -1.61 -8.80 11.44
N SER A 33 -1.92 -7.79 12.26
CA SER A 33 -3.26 -7.53 12.83
C SER A 33 -4.35 -7.49 11.76
N GLN A 34 -4.08 -6.81 10.64
CA GLN A 34 -5.04 -6.66 9.55
C GLN A 34 -5.40 -8.00 8.91
N ARG A 35 -4.40 -8.85 8.60
CA ARG A 35 -4.67 -10.14 7.97
C ARG A 35 -5.23 -11.16 8.95
N LEU A 36 -4.79 -11.13 10.21
CA LEU A 36 -5.32 -11.99 11.27
C LEU A 36 -6.79 -11.69 11.53
N GLN A 37 -7.12 -10.40 11.65
CA GLN A 37 -8.50 -9.96 11.77
C GLN A 37 -9.33 -10.44 10.60
N ARG A 38 -8.87 -10.23 9.36
CA ARG A 38 -9.61 -10.65 8.17
C ARG A 38 -9.88 -12.16 8.14
N ALA A 39 -8.89 -12.98 8.50
CA ALA A 39 -9.06 -14.44 8.53
C ALA A 39 -10.10 -14.88 9.56
N LEU A 40 -10.07 -14.29 10.76
CA LEU A 40 -11.05 -14.56 11.81
C LEU A 40 -12.45 -14.01 11.44
N GLU A 41 -12.55 -12.84 10.79
CA GLU A 41 -13.82 -12.29 10.30
C GLU A 41 -14.47 -13.21 9.27
N VAL A 42 -13.71 -13.71 8.30
CA VAL A 42 -14.22 -14.65 7.31
C VAL A 42 -14.80 -15.89 7.98
N TRP A 43 -14.05 -16.49 8.91
CA TRP A 43 -14.55 -17.64 9.67
C TRP A 43 -15.80 -17.31 10.49
N GLN A 44 -15.84 -16.18 11.20
CA GLN A 44 -17.00 -15.79 12.01
C GLN A 44 -18.26 -15.55 11.16
N LEU A 45 -18.10 -15.06 9.93
CA LEU A 45 -19.21 -14.74 9.02
C LEU A 45 -19.69 -15.95 8.22
N THR A 46 -18.79 -16.83 7.79
CA THR A 46 -19.12 -17.93 6.86
C THR A 46 -19.12 -19.31 7.53
N GLY A 47 -18.51 -19.44 8.71
CA GLY A 47 -18.22 -20.72 9.35
C GLY A 47 -17.09 -21.52 8.68
N GLN A 48 -16.53 -21.03 7.56
CA GLN A 48 -15.47 -21.68 6.80
C GLN A 48 -14.14 -20.94 6.98
N PRO A 49 -13.00 -21.67 7.15
CA PRO A 49 -11.69 -21.06 7.30
C PRO A 49 -11.26 -20.31 6.03
N LEU A 50 -10.46 -19.25 6.15
CA LEU A 50 -10.01 -18.47 4.99
C LEU A 50 -9.25 -19.34 3.97
N SER A 51 -8.50 -20.32 4.45
CA SER A 51 -7.77 -21.26 3.60
C SER A 51 -8.66 -22.11 2.69
N SER A 52 -9.92 -22.38 3.06
CA SER A 52 -10.82 -23.15 2.18
C SER A 52 -11.19 -22.39 0.91
N PHE A 53 -11.25 -21.05 0.97
CA PHE A 53 -11.54 -20.22 -0.20
C PHE A 53 -10.35 -20.10 -1.16
N HIS A 54 -9.12 -20.32 -0.68
CA HIS A 54 -7.92 -20.31 -1.53
C HIS A 54 -7.65 -21.66 -2.21
N ALA A 55 -8.23 -22.75 -1.72
CA ALA A 55 -8.06 -24.09 -2.33
C ALA A 55 -8.80 -24.21 -3.68
N ASP A 56 -9.88 -23.44 -3.86
CA ASP A 56 -10.69 -23.41 -5.09
C ASP A 56 -10.27 -22.31 -6.08
N GLU A 57 -9.25 -21.52 -5.76
CA GLU A 57 -8.68 -20.54 -6.69
C GLU A 57 -7.85 -21.26 -7.77
N LYS A 58 -8.55 -21.85 -8.74
CA LYS A 58 -8.27 -21.48 -10.13
C LYS A 58 -8.46 -19.98 -10.17
N THR A 59 -7.39 -19.23 -9.88
CA THR A 59 -7.36 -17.79 -10.10
C THR A 59 -7.93 -17.63 -11.49
N THR A 60 -9.13 -17.05 -11.62
CA THR A 60 -9.74 -16.86 -12.92
C THR A 60 -8.76 -16.01 -13.68
N ALA A 61 -7.97 -16.66 -14.53
CA ALA A 61 -6.97 -15.99 -15.32
C ALA A 61 -7.73 -14.92 -16.07
N LEU A 62 -7.20 -13.70 -16.06
CA LEU A 62 -7.78 -12.63 -16.88
C LEU A 62 -7.99 -13.22 -18.28
N PRO A 63 -9.19 -13.12 -18.88
CA PRO A 63 -9.49 -13.70 -20.19
C PRO A 63 -8.85 -12.88 -21.31
N PHE A 64 -7.64 -12.38 -21.05
CA PHE A 64 -6.85 -11.48 -21.86
C PHE A 64 -5.38 -11.85 -21.68
N ASN A 65 -4.63 -11.77 -22.78
CA ASN A 65 -3.19 -11.68 -22.68
C ASN A 65 -2.84 -10.32 -22.05
N VAL A 66 -1.88 -10.29 -21.13
CA VAL A 66 -1.51 -9.05 -20.43
C VAL A 66 -0.03 -8.75 -20.66
N LEU A 67 0.24 -7.63 -21.31
CA LEU A 67 1.57 -7.03 -21.34
C LEU A 67 1.76 -6.16 -20.10
N ARG A 68 2.81 -6.43 -19.32
CA ARG A 68 3.15 -5.63 -18.14
C ARG A 68 4.36 -4.77 -18.44
N LEU A 69 4.17 -3.46 -18.41
CA LEU A 69 5.24 -2.47 -18.53
C LEU A 69 5.42 -1.75 -17.19
N ALA A 70 6.66 -1.61 -16.72
CA ALA A 70 6.99 -0.79 -15.56
C ALA A 70 8.07 0.23 -15.89
N LEU A 71 7.82 1.48 -15.50
CA LEU A 71 8.86 2.50 -15.44
C LEU A 71 9.75 2.22 -14.22
N ASP A 72 11.00 1.86 -14.48
CA ASP A 72 12.02 1.63 -13.47
C ASP A 72 13.12 2.69 -13.60
N THR A 73 13.65 3.10 -12.46
CA THR A 73 14.67 4.15 -12.37
C THR A 73 16.07 3.59 -12.22
N GLY A 74 16.20 2.31 -11.80
CA GLY A 74 17.48 1.70 -11.45
C GLY A 74 18.21 2.31 -10.24
N GLU A 75 17.85 3.52 -9.79
CA GLU A 75 18.62 4.31 -8.82
C GLU A 75 17.74 4.88 -7.68
N ARG A 76 17.95 4.36 -6.47
CA ARG A 76 17.18 4.77 -5.28
C ARG A 76 17.38 6.23 -4.90
N ALA A 77 18.61 6.74 -5.03
CA ALA A 77 18.94 8.11 -4.69
C ALA A 77 18.13 9.11 -5.54
N TRP A 78 18.05 8.83 -6.85
CA TRP A 78 17.26 9.61 -7.81
C TRP A 78 15.77 9.67 -7.43
N ILE A 79 15.17 8.53 -7.04
CA ILE A 79 13.79 8.49 -6.54
C ILE A 79 13.63 9.34 -5.28
N HIS A 80 14.54 9.20 -4.31
CA HIS A 80 14.43 9.90 -3.03
C HIS A 80 14.48 11.42 -3.16
N GLU A 81 15.34 11.92 -4.06
CA GLU A 81 15.43 13.34 -4.38
C GLU A 81 14.14 13.85 -5.01
N ARG A 82 13.62 13.15 -6.02
CA ARG A 82 12.37 13.53 -6.69
C ARG A 82 11.16 13.46 -5.78
N ILE A 83 11.09 12.48 -4.88
CA ILE A 83 10.03 12.40 -3.86
C ILE A 83 10.07 13.65 -2.98
N ALA A 84 11.24 14.03 -2.46
CA ALA A 84 11.38 15.21 -1.61
C ALA A 84 10.99 16.49 -2.36
N ARG A 85 11.48 16.65 -3.60
CA ARG A 85 11.12 17.78 -4.47
C ARG A 85 9.61 17.83 -4.74
N ARG A 86 9.01 16.70 -5.12
CA ARG A 86 7.56 16.62 -5.40
C ARG A 86 6.73 16.96 -4.17
N PHE A 87 7.12 16.49 -3.00
CA PHE A 87 6.40 16.78 -1.76
C PHE A 87 6.39 18.27 -1.46
N ARG A 88 7.53 18.97 -1.60
CA ARG A 88 7.59 20.43 -1.46
C ARG A 88 6.74 21.15 -2.50
N LEU A 89 6.79 20.73 -3.75
CA LEU A 89 5.92 21.28 -4.81
C LEU A 89 4.43 21.10 -4.51
N MET A 90 4.03 20.00 -3.83
CA MET A 90 2.64 19.83 -3.39
C MET A 90 2.27 20.83 -2.30
N LEU A 91 3.17 21.12 -1.35
CA LEU A 91 2.95 22.14 -0.33
C LEU A 91 2.78 23.52 -0.97
N ASP A 92 3.68 23.88 -1.89
CA ASP A 92 3.62 25.14 -2.66
C ASP A 92 2.33 25.25 -3.48
N ALA A 93 1.78 24.11 -3.92
CA ALA A 93 0.52 24.03 -4.68
C ALA A 93 -0.74 24.00 -3.80
N GLY A 94 -0.63 24.19 -2.48
CA GLY A 94 -1.78 24.30 -1.58
C GLY A 94 -2.26 22.99 -0.97
N PHE A 95 -1.41 21.95 -0.89
CA PHE A 95 -1.77 20.67 -0.25
C PHE A 95 -2.30 20.83 1.18
N VAL A 96 -1.75 21.77 1.96
CA VAL A 96 -2.24 22.03 3.32
C VAL A 96 -3.64 22.63 3.31
N ASP A 97 -3.95 23.51 2.37
CA ASP A 97 -5.27 24.14 2.27
C ASP A 97 -6.33 23.14 1.80
N GLU A 98 -5.95 22.20 0.94
CA GLU A 98 -6.78 21.03 0.61
C GLU A 98 -7.12 20.24 1.89
N MET A 99 -6.13 19.95 2.73
CA MET A 99 -6.36 19.25 4.01
C MET A 99 -7.27 20.03 4.95
N ARG A 100 -7.09 21.34 5.08
CA ARG A 100 -7.97 22.18 5.92
C ARG A 100 -9.41 22.17 5.40
N THR A 101 -9.58 22.31 4.09
CA THR A 101 -10.89 22.26 3.43
C THR A 101 -11.57 20.93 3.70
N LEU A 102 -10.84 19.84 3.54
CA LEU A 102 -11.36 18.49 3.77
C LEU A 102 -11.84 18.29 5.22
N LEU A 103 -11.05 18.74 6.21
CA LEU A 103 -11.42 18.65 7.62
C LEU A 103 -12.59 19.54 8.02
N HIS A 104 -12.74 20.67 7.32
CA HIS A 104 -13.86 21.58 7.51
C HIS A 104 -15.15 21.02 6.91
N ASP A 105 -15.10 20.57 5.65
CA ASP A 105 -16.28 20.15 4.90
C ASP A 105 -16.80 18.78 5.33
N TYR A 106 -15.92 17.92 5.86
CA TYR A 106 -16.24 16.54 6.27
C TYR A 106 -15.78 16.27 7.72
N PRO A 107 -16.50 16.80 8.72
CA PRO A 107 -16.14 16.66 10.13
C PRO A 107 -16.19 15.21 10.65
N GLU A 108 -16.84 14.30 9.92
CA GLU A 108 -16.90 12.87 10.23
C GLU A 108 -15.64 12.08 9.85
N LEU A 109 -14.71 12.69 9.12
CA LEU A 109 -13.44 12.03 8.80
C LEU A 109 -12.67 11.70 10.08
N HIS A 110 -11.97 10.57 10.06
CA HIS A 110 -11.12 10.14 11.16
C HIS A 110 -9.87 9.41 10.63
N PRO A 111 -8.77 9.37 11.40
CA PRO A 111 -7.45 8.97 10.90
C PRO A 111 -7.32 7.48 10.53
N ASP A 112 -8.32 6.66 10.84
CA ASP A 112 -8.33 5.23 10.51
C ASP A 112 -8.95 4.94 9.14
N LEU A 113 -9.61 5.93 8.52
CA LEU A 113 -10.15 5.80 7.17
C LEU A 113 -9.03 5.59 6.14
N PRO A 114 -9.25 4.75 5.10
CA PRO A 114 -8.26 4.53 4.05
C PRO A 114 -7.79 5.82 3.37
N SER A 115 -8.69 6.79 3.16
CA SER A 115 -8.37 8.10 2.61
C SER A 115 -7.39 8.87 3.51
N MET A 116 -7.63 8.88 4.82
CA MET A 116 -6.79 9.62 5.78
C MET A 116 -5.47 8.92 6.08
N ARG A 117 -5.37 7.63 5.76
CA ARG A 117 -4.13 6.84 5.86
C ARG A 117 -3.22 6.99 4.63
N CYS A 118 -3.64 7.75 3.62
CA CYS A 118 -2.78 8.08 2.48
C CYS A 118 -1.50 8.80 2.93
N VAL A 119 -0.42 8.55 2.20
CA VAL A 119 0.86 9.23 2.42
C VAL A 119 0.69 10.73 2.16
N GLY A 120 1.23 11.56 3.05
CA GLY A 120 0.98 13.00 3.08
C GLY A 120 -0.20 13.32 4.00
N TYR A 121 -1.39 12.81 3.68
CA TYR A 121 -2.63 13.10 4.41
C TYR A 121 -2.54 12.76 5.89
N ARG A 122 -2.04 11.56 6.23
CA ARG A 122 -1.89 11.17 7.64
C ARG A 122 -0.94 12.09 8.39
N GLN A 123 0.16 12.49 7.77
CA GLN A 123 1.14 13.36 8.42
C GLN A 123 0.60 14.79 8.56
N ALA A 124 -0.13 15.28 7.55
CA ALA A 124 -0.77 16.59 7.59
C ALA A 124 -1.86 16.64 8.66
N TRP A 125 -2.64 15.57 8.80
CA TRP A 125 -3.64 15.41 9.86
C TRP A 125 -3.03 15.58 11.26
N GLU A 126 -1.94 14.85 11.54
CA GLU A 126 -1.26 14.89 12.83
C GLU A 126 -0.70 16.29 13.12
N TRP A 127 -0.11 16.96 12.12
CA TRP A 127 0.38 18.34 12.25
C TRP A 127 -0.73 19.37 12.46
N LEU A 128 -1.82 19.30 11.70
CA LEU A 128 -2.96 20.22 11.85
C LEU A 128 -3.65 20.09 13.22
N ARG A 129 -3.44 18.98 13.94
CA ARG A 129 -3.88 18.77 15.32
C ARG A 129 -2.84 19.17 16.38
N GLY A 130 -1.68 19.65 15.97
CA GLY A 130 -0.58 20.04 16.86
C GLY A 130 0.19 18.88 17.46
N GLU A 131 0.13 17.68 16.85
CA GLU A 131 0.82 16.48 17.36
C GLU A 131 2.30 16.42 16.93
N CYS A 132 2.71 17.26 15.97
CA CYS A 132 4.11 17.42 15.54
C CYS A 132 4.36 18.83 14.99
N SER A 133 5.63 19.19 14.79
CA SER A 133 6.00 20.43 14.12
C SER A 133 5.78 20.36 12.60
N GLU A 134 5.84 21.50 11.91
CA GLU A 134 5.77 21.55 10.45
C GLU A 134 6.96 20.81 9.80
N ASP A 135 8.17 21.03 10.31
CA ASP A 135 9.38 20.34 9.82
C ASP A 135 9.26 18.82 9.99
N GLU A 136 8.77 18.36 11.15
CA GLU A 136 8.52 16.94 11.41
C GLU A 136 7.47 16.38 10.45
N PHE A 137 6.40 17.12 10.17
CA PHE A 137 5.38 16.73 9.19
C PHE A 137 5.99 16.51 7.80
N ILE A 138 6.77 17.47 7.33
CA ILE A 138 7.39 17.43 6.00
C ILE A 138 8.36 16.24 5.91
N GLU A 139 9.24 16.08 6.90
CA GLU A 139 10.19 14.97 6.94
C GLU A 139 9.49 13.61 6.98
N ARG A 140 8.47 13.47 7.83
CA ARG A 140 7.68 12.22 7.94
C ARG A 140 6.90 11.93 6.66
N GLY A 141 6.33 12.94 6.00
CA GLY A 141 5.62 12.79 4.73
C GLY A 141 6.54 12.31 3.61
N ILE A 142 7.74 12.88 3.52
CA ILE A 142 8.79 12.44 2.58
C ILE A 142 9.22 11.00 2.89
N ALA A 143 9.50 10.69 4.16
CA ALA A 143 9.90 9.36 4.58
C ALA A 143 8.83 8.30 4.29
N ALA A 144 7.56 8.60 4.58
CA ALA A 144 6.44 7.73 4.26
C ALA A 144 6.30 7.49 2.75
N THR A 145 6.53 8.51 1.93
CA THR A 145 6.52 8.40 0.46
C THR A 145 7.67 7.52 -0.04
N ARG A 146 8.87 7.62 0.54
CA ARG A 146 10.00 6.72 0.23
C ARG A 146 9.70 5.28 0.59
N GLN A 147 9.05 5.03 1.73
CA GLN A 147 8.65 3.68 2.12
C GLN A 147 7.58 3.10 1.19
N LEU A 148 6.63 3.91 0.72
CA LEU A 148 5.66 3.52 -0.30
C LEU A 148 6.37 3.13 -1.61
N ALA A 149 7.26 3.98 -2.13
CA ALA A 149 8.03 3.70 -3.33
C ALA A 149 8.87 2.43 -3.21
N LYS A 150 9.54 2.23 -2.06
CA LYS A 150 10.28 0.99 -1.77
C LYS A 150 9.39 -0.25 -1.86
N ARG A 151 8.18 -0.21 -1.28
CA ARG A 151 7.23 -1.33 -1.34
C ARG A 151 6.76 -1.60 -2.77
N GLN A 152 6.47 -0.55 -3.55
CA GLN A 152 6.11 -0.68 -4.97
C GLN A 152 7.23 -1.35 -5.78
N ILE A 153 8.48 -0.91 -5.59
CA ILE A 153 9.65 -1.51 -6.26
C ILE A 153 9.83 -2.98 -5.85
N THR A 154 9.69 -3.30 -4.56
CA THR A 154 9.75 -4.69 -4.09
C THR A 154 8.67 -5.55 -4.75
N TRP A 155 7.45 -5.03 -4.87
CA TRP A 155 6.36 -5.75 -5.53
C TRP A 155 6.64 -5.99 -7.03
N MET A 156 7.15 -4.98 -7.73
CA MET A 156 7.56 -5.11 -9.14
C MET A 156 8.71 -6.12 -9.33
N ARG A 157 9.60 -6.30 -8.36
CA ARG A 157 10.70 -7.29 -8.43
C ARG A 157 10.21 -8.73 -8.45
N SER A 158 9.08 -9.02 -7.82
CA SER A 158 8.47 -10.35 -7.80
C SER A 158 7.48 -10.60 -8.95
N MET A 159 7.25 -9.63 -9.84
CA MET A 159 6.31 -9.80 -10.95
C MET A 159 6.94 -10.60 -12.09
N PRO A 160 6.32 -11.72 -12.52
CA PRO A 160 6.74 -12.41 -13.72
C PRO A 160 6.39 -11.58 -14.96
N ASP A 161 7.20 -11.75 -16.02
CA ASP A 161 6.97 -11.19 -17.35
C ASP A 161 6.83 -9.66 -17.38
N LEU A 162 7.50 -8.97 -16.46
CA LEU A 162 7.50 -7.51 -16.37
C LEU A 162 8.58 -6.92 -17.28
N VAL A 163 8.17 -6.22 -18.33
CA VAL A 163 9.08 -5.41 -19.16
C VAL A 163 9.42 -4.13 -18.39
N ARG A 164 10.70 -3.99 -18.04
CA ARG A 164 11.22 -2.80 -17.35
C ARG A 164 11.72 -1.77 -18.35
N LEU A 165 11.23 -0.56 -18.21
CA LEU A 165 11.56 0.59 -19.04
C LEU A 165 12.33 1.61 -18.20
N GLU A 166 13.56 1.95 -18.60
CA GLU A 166 14.38 2.94 -17.90
C GLU A 166 13.75 4.34 -18.05
N CYS A 167 13.26 4.89 -16.95
CA CYS A 167 12.55 6.17 -16.95
C CYS A 167 13.47 7.38 -16.88
N ARG A 168 14.78 7.19 -16.66
CA ARG A 168 15.78 8.26 -16.80
C ARG A 168 16.28 8.42 -18.23
N SER A 169 15.95 7.48 -19.12
CA SER A 169 16.28 7.59 -20.54
C SER A 169 15.57 8.80 -21.16
N ALA A 170 16.26 9.47 -22.08
CA ALA A 170 15.63 10.51 -22.91
C ALA A 170 14.56 9.90 -23.85
N ASP A 171 14.67 8.61 -24.15
CA ASP A 171 13.72 7.86 -24.95
C ASP A 171 13.28 6.58 -24.22
N THR A 172 12.12 6.66 -23.58
CA THR A 172 11.41 5.51 -23.00
C THR A 172 10.29 5.02 -23.92
N LEU A 173 9.90 5.81 -24.92
CA LEU A 173 8.75 5.53 -25.78
C LEU A 173 9.09 4.43 -26.80
N THR A 174 10.25 4.51 -27.45
CA THR A 174 10.69 3.51 -28.43
C THR A 174 10.72 2.08 -27.86
N PRO A 175 11.38 1.80 -26.71
CA PRO A 175 11.36 0.45 -26.14
C PRO A 175 9.97 0.02 -25.67
N ALA A 176 9.11 0.95 -25.22
CA ALA A 176 7.72 0.64 -24.88
C ALA A 176 6.91 0.21 -26.10
N LEU A 177 7.04 0.95 -27.22
CA LEU A 177 6.37 0.62 -28.48
C LEU A 177 6.87 -0.72 -29.03
N ALA A 178 8.16 -0.99 -28.98
CA ALA A 178 8.73 -2.28 -29.40
C ALA A 178 8.15 -3.45 -28.58
N ALA A 179 8.00 -3.29 -27.26
CA ALA A 179 7.37 -4.29 -26.41
C ALA A 179 5.88 -4.48 -26.74
N CYS A 180 5.17 -3.41 -27.07
CA CYS A 180 3.78 -3.49 -27.54
C CYS A 180 3.67 -4.22 -28.88
N SER A 181 4.50 -3.90 -29.87
CA SER A 181 4.50 -4.58 -31.17
C SER A 181 4.77 -6.08 -31.01
N ALA A 182 5.82 -6.45 -30.28
CA ALA A 182 6.18 -7.85 -30.06
C ALA A 182 5.13 -8.66 -29.26
N PHE A 183 4.24 -7.97 -28.54
CA PHE A 183 3.14 -8.60 -27.81
C PHE A 183 1.86 -8.75 -28.66
N LEU A 184 1.72 -7.92 -29.70
CA LEU A 184 0.57 -7.96 -30.61
C LEU A 184 0.78 -8.90 -31.81
N ASP A 185 2.05 -9.13 -32.19
CA ASP A 185 2.46 -10.11 -33.20
C ASP A 185 2.33 -11.56 -32.69
#